data_AF-A0A8B9ATM5-F1
#
_entry.id   AF-A0A8B9ATM5-F1
#
_cell.length_a   1.000
_cell.length_b   1.000
_cell.length_c   1.000
_cell.angle_alpha   90.00
_cell.angle_beta   90.00
_cell.angle_gamma   90.00
#
_symmetry.space_group_name_H-M   'P 1'
#
loop_
_entity.id
_entity.type
_entity.pdbx_description
1 polymer ?
#
loop_
_entity_poly.entity_id
_entity_poly.type
_entity_poly.pdbx_seq_one_letter_code
_entity_poly.pdbx_strand_id
1 'polypeptide(L)'
;MSFSMPIAMSSLAVQRSVTNKLFGLQRWQPVRFRSNALVTLDTDDDVARFSLKDPSAKSQAQTKGMKMPKRQKMSRKAKLNELKWYRLKAKKKLKSPNPEVRIRYKLEKAKRKEEWLIEKLRKYEIPKAPGPEHDPEILTEEERFYLKRTGEKKKNYVPVGRRGVFGGVVLNMHLHWKKHETVKVVCKPCRPGQVHEYAEELARLSKGAVIDIKPNNIIIFYRGKNYVQPEVMSPPDTLSKQKALEKYRFEQSLEHTSQYIEKLEEELEEYQKHVALYKKHEQTTTANSMNSN
;
A
#
# COMPACT_ATOMS: atom_id res chain seq x y z
N MET A 1 39.29 61.44 29.95
CA MET A 1 37.95 60.87 30.13
C MET A 1 37.49 60.36 28.78
N SER A 2 37.64 59.06 28.55
CA SER A 2 37.49 58.39 27.26
C SER A 2 36.39 57.34 27.38
N PHE A 3 35.28 57.56 26.67
CA PHE A 3 34.18 56.62 26.54
C PHE A 3 34.55 55.50 25.56
N SER A 4 34.36 54.25 25.97
CA SER A 4 34.39 53.08 25.09
C SER A 4 33.29 52.13 25.57
N MET A 5 32.25 51.96 24.74
CA MET A 5 31.22 50.93 24.91
C MET A 5 31.62 49.68 24.10
N PRO A 6 31.37 48.47 24.62
CA PRO A 6 31.74 47.23 23.94
C PRO A 6 30.72 46.83 22.86
N ILE A 7 31.27 46.36 21.74
CA ILE A 7 30.57 45.86 20.55
C ILE A 7 30.15 44.40 20.78
N ALA A 8 28.86 44.11 20.58
CA ALA A 8 28.33 42.75 20.52
C ALA A 8 28.63 42.12 19.15
N MET A 9 29.27 40.94 19.14
CA MET A 9 29.48 40.12 17.94
C MET A 9 28.84 38.75 18.16
N SER A 10 27.71 38.52 17.49
CA SER A 10 27.03 37.24 17.38
C SER A 10 27.77 36.33 16.39
N SER A 11 28.38 35.24 16.85
CA SER A 11 29.04 34.26 15.98
C SER A 11 28.05 33.21 15.46
N LEU A 12 27.75 33.29 14.16
CA LEU A 12 27.12 32.23 13.37
C LEU A 12 28.09 31.05 13.21
N ALA A 13 27.75 29.87 13.74
CA ALA A 13 28.53 28.66 13.53
C ALA A 13 28.03 27.91 12.28
N VAL A 14 28.86 27.94 11.24
CA VAL A 14 28.74 27.23 9.96
C VAL A 14 28.88 25.72 10.18
N GLN A 15 27.86 24.93 9.82
CA GLN A 15 27.99 23.48 9.67
C GLN A 15 28.49 23.15 8.26
N ARG A 16 29.77 22.78 8.13
CA ARG A 16 30.32 22.10 6.95
C ARG A 16 30.15 20.59 7.11
N SER A 17 29.42 19.95 6.20
CA SER A 17 29.34 18.49 6.08
C SER A 17 30.49 17.98 5.21
N VAL A 18 31.43 17.26 5.82
CA VAL A 18 32.49 16.53 5.09
C VAL A 18 31.90 15.17 4.70
N THR A 19 31.79 14.92 3.40
CA THR A 19 31.40 13.62 2.83
C THR A 19 32.66 12.79 2.57
N ASN A 20 32.79 11.65 3.24
CA ASN A 20 33.77 10.62 2.87
C ASN A 20 33.02 9.39 2.38
N LYS A 21 33.27 9.03 1.12
CA LYS A 21 32.90 7.74 0.52
C LYS A 21 33.94 6.70 0.92
N LEU A 22 33.50 5.58 1.50
CA LEU A 22 34.26 4.32 1.49
C LEU A 22 33.30 3.14 1.27
N PHE A 23 33.64 2.27 0.32
CA PHE A 23 32.94 1.03 0.01
C PHE A 23 33.15 -0.02 1.11
N GLY A 24 32.09 -0.76 1.46
CA GLY A 24 32.20 -1.97 2.29
C GLY A 24 30.83 -2.47 2.76
N LEU A 25 30.58 -3.78 2.63
CA LEU A 25 29.37 -4.45 3.11
C LEU A 25 29.06 -4.08 4.56
N GLN A 26 27.89 -3.50 4.82
CA GLN A 26 27.41 -3.33 6.19
C GLN A 26 25.94 -3.74 6.35
N ARG A 27 25.82 -4.93 6.95
CA ARG A 27 24.70 -5.45 7.74
C ARG A 27 23.84 -4.34 8.34
N TRP A 28 22.56 -4.33 7.98
CA TRP A 28 21.56 -3.39 8.49
C TRP A 28 21.43 -3.53 10.01
N GLN A 29 21.92 -2.54 10.76
CA GLN A 29 21.51 -2.34 12.15
C GLN A 29 20.30 -1.40 12.18
N PRO A 30 19.26 -1.68 12.98
CA PRO A 30 18.13 -0.78 13.09
C PRO A 30 18.56 0.52 13.76
N VAL A 31 18.29 1.64 13.08
CA VAL A 31 18.44 2.99 13.60
C VAL A 31 17.58 3.12 14.86
N ARG A 32 18.23 3.16 16.03
CA ARG A 32 17.55 3.53 17.28
C ARG A 32 17.43 5.05 17.30
N PHE A 33 16.20 5.54 17.25
CA PHE A 33 15.86 6.93 17.54
C PHE A 33 16.40 7.26 18.94
N ARG A 34 17.48 8.03 19.02
CA ARG A 34 18.03 8.54 20.29
C ARG A 34 17.36 9.88 20.56
N SER A 35 16.76 10.01 21.74
CA SER A 35 16.21 11.27 22.24
C SER A 35 17.27 12.36 22.24
N ASN A 36 16.87 13.59 21.88
CA ASN A 36 17.72 14.78 21.88
C ASN A 36 18.09 15.19 23.32
N ALA A 37 19.04 14.50 23.94
CA ALA A 37 19.62 14.92 25.22
C ALA A 37 20.77 15.90 24.96
N LEU A 38 20.77 17.03 25.66
CA LEU A 38 21.83 18.05 25.55
C LEU A 38 23.05 17.55 26.32
N VAL A 39 24.16 17.35 25.60
CA VAL A 39 25.46 16.99 26.19
C VAL A 39 26.18 18.28 26.52
N THR A 40 26.52 18.50 27.79
CA THR A 40 27.42 19.59 28.20
C THR A 40 28.81 19.00 28.44
N LEU A 41 29.84 19.77 28.08
CA LEU A 41 31.24 19.45 28.27
C LEU A 41 31.80 20.45 29.29
N ASP A 42 32.15 19.96 30.47
CA ASP A 42 32.80 20.76 31.50
C ASP A 42 34.30 20.41 31.50
N THR A 43 35.16 21.44 31.51
CA THR A 43 36.63 21.33 31.36
C THR A 43 37.38 21.91 32.56
N ASP A 44 36.75 21.98 33.72
CA ASP A 44 37.27 22.77 34.84
C ASP A 44 38.47 22.13 35.57
N ASP A 45 38.78 20.84 35.33
CA ASP A 45 39.83 20.09 36.04
C ASP A 45 40.80 19.31 35.12
N ASP A 46 41.30 19.93 34.03
CA ASP A 46 42.24 19.30 33.04
C ASP A 46 41.79 17.93 32.47
N VAL A 47 40.53 17.55 32.71
CA VAL A 47 39.90 16.31 32.28
C VAL A 47 38.52 16.65 31.72
N ALA A 48 38.36 16.44 30.41
CA ALA A 48 37.09 16.60 29.73
C ALA A 48 36.05 15.59 30.24
N ARG A 49 35.01 16.06 30.93
CA ARG A 49 33.87 15.22 31.36
C ARG A 49 32.60 15.63 30.63
N PHE A 50 31.95 14.66 30.00
CA PHE A 50 30.67 14.86 29.33
C PHE A 50 29.53 14.49 30.28
N SER A 51 28.61 15.43 30.51
CA SER A 51 27.38 15.18 31.27
C SER A 51 26.16 15.30 30.36
N LEU A 52 25.22 14.36 30.53
CA LEU A 52 23.93 14.39 29.84
C LEU A 52 22.91 15.01 30.81
N LYS A 53 22.53 16.27 30.58
CA LYS A 53 21.46 16.92 31.36
C LYS A 53 20.15 16.80 30.59
N ASP A 54 19.16 16.18 31.23
CA ASP A 54 17.76 16.22 30.78
C ASP A 54 17.20 17.64 31.04
N PRO A 55 16.53 18.28 30.07
CA PRO A 55 16.09 19.67 30.20
C PRO A 55 14.85 19.88 31.10
N SER A 56 14.60 19.00 32.08
CA SER A 56 13.42 19.10 32.95
C SER A 56 13.77 19.12 34.44
N ALA A 57 14.41 20.21 34.87
CA ALA A 57 14.50 20.54 36.30
C ALA A 57 14.27 22.04 36.52
N LYS A 58 13.01 22.47 36.51
CA LYS A 58 12.41 23.48 37.41
C LYS A 58 10.90 23.62 37.13
N SER A 59 10.17 23.94 38.21
CA SER A 59 8.72 24.15 38.35
C SER A 59 7.85 22.89 38.47
N GLN A 60 7.37 22.71 39.71
CA GLN A 60 6.44 21.72 40.20
C GLN A 60 5.02 22.18 39.83
N ALA A 61 4.43 21.59 38.79
CA ALA A 61 3.01 21.69 38.49
C ALA A 61 2.46 20.28 38.27
N GLN A 62 1.61 19.81 39.18
CA GLN A 62 0.96 18.51 39.12
C GLN A 62 -0.10 18.50 38.01
N THR A 63 0.25 18.07 36.81
CA THR A 63 -0.73 17.51 35.87
C THR A 63 -0.65 15.99 35.96
N LYS A 64 -1.69 15.37 36.53
CA LYS A 64 -1.86 13.92 36.60
C LYS A 64 -2.11 13.37 35.19
N GLY A 65 -1.05 13.26 34.39
CA GLY A 65 -1.05 12.45 33.18
C GLY A 65 -1.20 10.98 33.59
N MET A 66 -2.31 10.34 33.21
CA MET A 66 -2.49 8.89 33.32
C MET A 66 -1.33 8.20 32.59
N LYS A 67 -0.35 7.69 33.35
CA LYS A 67 0.71 6.84 32.82
C LYS A 67 0.04 5.56 32.30
N MET A 68 0.02 5.39 30.98
CA MET A 68 -0.44 4.15 30.34
C MET A 68 0.22 2.94 31.01
N PRO A 69 -0.54 1.92 31.44
CA PRO A 69 0.03 0.80 32.18
C PRO A 69 1.06 0.09 31.30
N LYS A 70 2.26 -0.14 31.87
CA LYS A 70 3.30 -0.94 31.21
C LYS A 70 2.74 -2.34 30.98
N ARG A 71 2.48 -2.72 29.73
CA ARG A 71 2.04 -4.08 29.36
C ARG A 71 3.04 -5.09 29.91
N GLN A 72 2.65 -5.84 30.94
CA GLN A 72 3.45 -6.89 31.53
C GLN A 72 3.61 -8.00 30.48
N LYS A 73 4.85 -8.24 30.04
CA LYS A 73 5.13 -9.24 29.00
C LYS A 73 4.97 -10.63 29.63
N MET A 74 4.09 -11.45 29.04
CA MET A 74 3.92 -12.83 29.46
C MET A 74 5.24 -13.61 29.38
N SER A 75 5.42 -14.56 30.29
CA SER A 75 6.55 -15.49 30.22
C SER A 75 6.51 -16.31 28.93
N ARG A 76 7.68 -16.74 28.43
CA ARG A 76 7.76 -17.57 27.21
C ARG A 76 6.86 -18.80 27.31
N LYS A 77 6.83 -19.46 28.48
CA LYS A 77 6.00 -20.64 28.77
C LYS A 77 4.50 -20.34 28.74
N ALA A 78 4.08 -19.22 29.34
CA ALA A 78 2.68 -18.79 29.31
C ALA A 78 2.20 -18.52 27.87
N LYS A 79 3.01 -17.84 27.06
CA LYS A 79 2.71 -17.60 25.64
C LYS A 79 2.59 -18.88 24.82
N LEU A 80 3.45 -19.87 25.08
CA LEU A 80 3.37 -21.19 24.43
C LEU A 80 2.10 -21.95 24.81
N ASN A 81 1.73 -21.95 26.09
CA ASN A 81 0.49 -22.59 26.55
C ASN A 81 -0.75 -21.92 25.96
N GLU A 82 -0.76 -20.60 25.87
CA GLU A 82 -1.83 -19.83 25.22
C GLU A 82 -1.98 -20.20 23.73
N LEU A 83 -0.87 -20.23 22.98
CA LEU A 83 -0.86 -20.68 21.58
C LEU A 83 -1.34 -22.13 21.44
N LYS A 84 -0.93 -23.03 22.34
CA LYS A 84 -1.38 -24.42 22.37
C LYS A 84 -2.90 -24.50 22.59
N TRP A 85 -3.45 -23.70 23.50
CA TRP A 85 -4.88 -23.65 23.76
C TRP A 85 -5.68 -23.15 22.55
N TYR A 86 -5.23 -22.08 21.87
CA TYR A 86 -5.87 -21.62 20.62
C TYR A 86 -5.82 -22.70 19.52
N ARG A 87 -4.70 -23.42 19.38
CA ARG A 87 -4.58 -24.53 18.43
C ARG A 87 -5.56 -25.67 18.75
N LEU A 88 -5.72 -26.03 20.03
CA LEU A 88 -6.66 -27.07 20.44
C LEU A 88 -8.11 -26.66 20.14
N LYS A 89 -8.50 -25.42 20.45
CA LYS A 89 -9.83 -24.91 20.10
C LYS A 89 -10.08 -24.90 18.58
N ALA A 90 -9.09 -24.47 17.80
CA ALA A 90 -9.17 -24.52 16.34
C ALA A 90 -9.35 -25.95 15.82
N LYS A 91 -8.60 -26.92 16.36
CA LYS A 91 -8.76 -28.34 16.02
C LYS A 91 -10.15 -28.88 16.39
N LYS A 92 -10.69 -28.49 17.56
CA LYS A 92 -12.05 -28.89 17.99
C LYS A 92 -13.12 -28.37 17.04
N LYS A 93 -13.04 -27.10 16.61
CA LYS A 93 -13.97 -26.51 15.64
C LYS A 93 -13.84 -27.13 14.24
N LEU A 94 -12.62 -27.49 13.82
CA LEU A 94 -12.40 -28.12 12.52
C LEU A 94 -12.88 -29.58 12.46
N LYS A 95 -12.74 -30.31 13.57
CA LYS A 95 -13.15 -31.72 13.73
C LYS A 95 -14.57 -31.86 14.30
N SER A 96 -15.37 -30.79 14.35
CA SER A 96 -16.72 -30.91 14.89
C SER A 96 -17.59 -31.77 13.96
N PRO A 97 -18.42 -32.67 14.51
CA PRO A 97 -19.33 -33.49 13.69
C PRO A 97 -20.30 -32.65 12.86
N ASN A 98 -20.74 -31.50 13.40
CA ASN A 98 -21.61 -30.58 12.68
C ASN A 98 -20.83 -29.83 11.57
N PRO A 99 -21.21 -29.99 10.29
CA PRO A 99 -20.55 -29.31 9.16
C PRO A 99 -20.77 -27.79 9.17
N GLU A 100 -21.93 -27.30 9.64
CA GLU A 100 -22.21 -25.86 9.73
C GLU A 100 -21.18 -25.13 10.61
N VAL A 101 -20.82 -25.74 11.75
CA VAL A 101 -19.80 -25.18 12.66
C VAL A 101 -18.42 -25.14 11.98
N ARG A 102 -18.11 -26.13 11.15
CA ARG A 102 -16.84 -26.17 10.38
C ARG A 102 -16.81 -25.07 9.32
N ILE A 103 -17.89 -24.92 8.54
CA ILE A 103 -18.01 -23.94 7.46
C ILE A 103 -17.94 -22.52 8.04
N ARG A 104 -18.76 -22.22 9.06
CA ARG A 104 -18.75 -20.92 9.75
C ARG A 104 -17.38 -20.57 10.31
N TYR A 105 -16.67 -21.55 10.89
CA TYR A 105 -15.30 -21.31 11.37
C TYR A 105 -14.32 -20.97 10.25
N LYS A 106 -14.38 -21.67 9.10
CA LYS A 106 -13.54 -21.34 7.94
C LYS A 106 -13.86 -19.95 7.40
N LEU A 107 -15.14 -19.62 7.30
CA LEU A 107 -15.65 -18.33 6.82
C LEU A 107 -15.16 -17.18 7.72
N GLU A 108 -15.27 -17.30 9.05
CA GLU A 108 -14.76 -16.31 10.00
C GLU A 108 -13.24 -16.09 9.86
N LYS A 109 -12.48 -17.14 9.53
CA LYS A 109 -11.04 -17.05 9.30
C LYS A 109 -10.71 -16.39 7.96
N ALA A 110 -11.51 -16.67 6.93
CA ALA A 110 -11.36 -16.07 5.61
C ALA A 110 -11.71 -14.58 5.62
N LYS A 111 -12.85 -14.18 6.19
CA LYS A 111 -13.26 -12.77 6.33
C LYS A 111 -12.23 -11.93 7.09
N ARG A 112 -11.70 -12.46 8.21
CA ARG A 112 -10.60 -11.79 8.93
C ARG A 112 -9.33 -11.61 8.08
N LYS A 113 -9.02 -12.57 7.21
CA LYS A 113 -7.87 -12.48 6.31
C LYS A 113 -8.13 -11.45 5.22
N GLU A 114 -9.33 -11.42 4.66
CA GLU A 114 -9.77 -10.43 3.68
C GLU A 114 -9.68 -9.00 4.23
N GLU A 115 -10.24 -8.74 5.41
CA GLU A 115 -10.13 -7.44 6.09
C GLU A 115 -8.67 -7.01 6.29
N TRP A 116 -7.81 -7.94 6.71
CA TRP A 116 -6.38 -7.69 6.86
C TRP A 116 -5.70 -7.36 5.52
N LEU A 117 -6.06 -8.04 4.44
CA LEU A 117 -5.56 -7.76 3.09
C LEU A 117 -6.01 -6.38 2.61
N ILE A 118 -7.27 -6.02 2.83
CA ILE A 118 -7.83 -4.69 2.53
C ILE A 118 -7.10 -3.61 3.33
N GLU A 119 -6.85 -3.82 4.62
CA GLU A 119 -6.06 -2.87 5.43
C GLU A 119 -4.63 -2.71 4.91
N LYS A 120 -4.01 -3.77 4.37
CA LYS A 120 -2.70 -3.68 3.73
C LYS A 120 -2.77 -2.93 2.42
N LEU A 121 -3.79 -3.15 1.59
CA LEU A 121 -3.96 -2.47 0.31
C LEU A 121 -4.21 -0.97 0.46
N ARG A 122 -5.01 -0.56 1.45
CA ARG A 122 -5.21 0.85 1.80
C ARG A 122 -3.92 1.63 2.07
N LYS A 123 -2.82 0.96 2.44
CA LYS A 123 -1.51 1.62 2.66
C LYS A 123 -0.76 1.92 1.35
N TYR A 124 -1.16 1.27 0.26
CA TYR A 124 -0.61 1.48 -1.08
C TYR A 124 -1.49 2.38 -1.95
N GLU A 125 -2.71 2.69 -1.51
CA GLU A 125 -3.54 3.71 -2.11
C GLU A 125 -2.93 5.08 -1.80
N ILE A 126 -2.31 5.67 -2.81
CA ILE A 126 -1.80 7.03 -2.74
C ILE A 126 -3.00 7.94 -2.99
N PRO A 127 -3.28 8.93 -2.11
CA PRO A 127 -4.34 9.89 -2.35
C PRO A 127 -4.16 10.50 -3.74
N LYS A 128 -5.20 10.39 -4.58
CA LYS A 128 -5.22 11.07 -5.88
C LYS A 128 -5.30 12.57 -5.58
N ALA A 129 -4.16 13.24 -5.50
CA ALA A 129 -4.15 14.69 -5.47
C ALA A 129 -4.84 15.18 -6.75
N PRO A 130 -5.78 16.14 -6.67
CA PRO A 130 -6.28 16.79 -7.87
C PRO A 130 -5.08 17.47 -8.52
N GLY A 131 -4.60 16.88 -9.60
CA GLY A 131 -3.58 17.53 -10.42
C GLY A 131 -4.16 18.83 -10.98
N PRO A 132 -3.31 19.80 -11.37
CA PRO A 132 -3.79 20.92 -12.16
C PRO A 132 -4.55 20.37 -13.35
N GLU A 133 -5.76 20.89 -13.55
CA GLU A 133 -6.64 20.56 -14.67
C GLU A 133 -5.83 20.76 -15.95
N HIS A 134 -5.38 19.65 -16.53
CA HIS A 134 -4.71 19.71 -17.82
C HIS A 134 -5.83 19.93 -18.82
N ASP A 135 -5.83 21.10 -19.46
CA ASP A 135 -6.70 21.36 -20.60
C ASP A 135 -6.57 20.16 -21.55
N PRO A 136 -7.61 19.34 -21.73
CA PRO A 136 -7.61 18.39 -22.80
C PRO A 136 -7.54 19.24 -24.06
N GLU A 137 -6.34 19.35 -24.66
CA GLU A 137 -6.21 19.92 -26.00
C GLU A 137 -7.31 19.24 -26.83
N ILE A 138 -8.31 20.00 -27.26
CA ILE A 138 -9.46 19.47 -27.98
C ILE A 138 -8.92 19.01 -29.32
N LEU A 139 -8.49 17.75 -29.37
CA LEU A 139 -8.00 17.08 -30.55
C LEU A 139 -9.20 16.98 -31.50
N THR A 140 -9.04 17.52 -32.70
CA THR A 140 -10.06 17.33 -33.73
C THR A 140 -10.16 15.85 -34.09
N GLU A 141 -11.30 15.43 -34.63
CA GLU A 141 -11.52 14.02 -34.95
C GLU A 141 -10.51 13.53 -36.02
N GLU A 142 -10.13 14.41 -36.94
CA GLU A 142 -9.12 14.14 -37.97
C GLU A 142 -7.74 13.95 -37.37
N GLU A 143 -7.33 14.81 -36.43
CA GLU A 143 -6.07 14.68 -35.70
C GLU A 143 -6.02 13.39 -34.90
N ARG A 144 -7.12 13.05 -34.21
CA ARG A 144 -7.24 11.82 -33.45
C ARG A 144 -7.12 10.59 -34.35
N PHE A 145 -7.77 10.60 -35.51
CA PHE A 145 -7.68 9.52 -36.49
C PHE A 145 -6.26 9.38 -37.05
N TYR A 146 -5.60 10.48 -37.38
CA TYR A 146 -4.21 10.50 -37.84
C TYR A 146 -3.27 9.92 -36.77
N LEU A 147 -3.39 10.37 -35.52
CA LEU A 147 -2.58 9.88 -34.39
C LEU A 147 -2.83 8.41 -34.09
N LYS A 148 -4.07 7.94 -34.22
CA LYS A 148 -4.42 6.53 -34.10
C LYS A 148 -3.69 5.69 -35.14
N ARG A 149 -3.76 6.07 -36.42
CA ARG A 149 -3.09 5.36 -37.52
C ARG A 149 -1.57 5.41 -37.42
N THR A 150 -1.01 6.57 -37.10
CA THR A 150 0.42 6.79 -36.92
C THR A 150 0.95 6.05 -35.69
N GLY A 151 0.23 6.15 -34.57
CA GLY A 151 0.52 5.44 -33.33
C GLY A 151 0.54 3.94 -33.54
N GLU A 152 -0.41 3.38 -34.29
CA GLU A 152 -0.45 1.94 -34.60
C GLU A 152 0.71 1.47 -35.49
N LYS A 153 1.19 2.29 -36.43
CA LYS A 153 2.34 1.91 -37.28
C LYS A 153 3.68 1.93 -36.53
N LYS A 154 3.84 2.81 -35.55
CA LYS A 154 5.13 2.97 -34.85
C LYS A 154 5.47 1.75 -33.99
N LYS A 155 6.77 1.48 -33.84
CA LYS A 155 7.30 0.33 -33.08
C LYS A 155 7.64 0.66 -31.62
N ASN A 156 7.50 1.91 -31.19
CA ASN A 156 7.83 2.31 -29.82
C ASN A 156 6.72 1.90 -28.85
N TYR A 157 7.07 1.07 -27.88
CA TYR A 157 6.13 0.57 -26.88
C TYR A 157 6.73 0.50 -25.48
N VAL A 158 5.86 0.67 -24.49
CA VAL A 158 6.15 0.55 -23.07
C VAL A 158 5.40 -0.67 -22.53
N PRO A 159 6.10 -1.72 -22.07
CA PRO A 159 5.45 -2.89 -21.49
C PRO A 159 5.01 -2.62 -20.04
N VAL A 160 3.72 -2.86 -19.77
CA VAL A 160 3.14 -2.88 -18.42
C VAL A 160 2.84 -4.33 -18.06
N GLY A 161 3.56 -4.83 -17.05
CA GLY A 161 3.41 -6.21 -16.56
C GLY A 161 2.46 -6.32 -15.37
N ARG A 162 2.58 -7.45 -14.64
CA ARG A 162 1.83 -7.74 -13.41
C ARG A 162 1.88 -6.65 -12.32
N ARG A 163 2.91 -5.80 -12.34
CA ARG A 163 3.08 -4.71 -11.36
C ARG A 163 2.12 -3.54 -11.61
N GLY A 164 1.47 -3.50 -12.77
CA GLY A 164 0.64 -2.38 -13.19
C GLY A 164 1.46 -1.11 -13.40
N VAL A 165 0.80 0.03 -13.22
CA VAL A 165 1.36 1.37 -13.36
C VAL A 165 2.21 1.72 -12.13
N PHE A 166 3.46 2.11 -12.39
CA PHE A 166 4.39 2.60 -11.36
C PHE A 166 5.32 3.64 -12.00
N GLY A 167 6.09 4.38 -11.20
CA GLY A 167 6.88 5.53 -11.69
C GLY A 167 7.83 5.22 -12.85
N GLY A 168 8.38 4.00 -12.90
CA GLY A 168 9.24 3.56 -14.02
C GLY A 168 8.52 3.43 -15.37
N VAL A 169 7.20 3.17 -15.37
CA VAL A 169 6.39 3.14 -16.61
C VAL A 169 6.25 4.55 -17.17
N VAL A 170 5.92 5.51 -16.30
CA VAL A 170 5.75 6.93 -16.65
C VAL A 170 7.06 7.53 -17.12
N LEU A 171 8.16 7.26 -16.40
CA LEU A 171 9.52 7.61 -16.84
C LEU A 171 9.79 7.09 -18.26
N ASN A 172 9.46 5.82 -18.54
CA ASN A 172 9.70 5.24 -19.86
C ASN A 172 8.84 5.89 -20.96
N MET A 173 7.61 6.30 -20.64
CA MET A 173 6.77 7.07 -21.56
C MET A 173 7.42 8.42 -21.91
N HIS A 174 7.88 9.18 -20.91
CA HIS A 174 8.56 10.46 -21.12
C HIS A 174 9.85 10.33 -21.96
N LEU A 175 10.59 9.23 -21.78
CA LEU A 175 11.77 8.94 -22.61
C LEU A 175 11.41 8.72 -24.09
N HIS A 176 10.33 8.01 -24.38
CA HIS A 176 9.84 7.88 -25.76
C HIS A 176 9.34 9.20 -26.32
N TRP A 177 8.68 10.02 -25.50
CA TRP A 177 8.13 11.30 -25.92
C TRP A 177 9.16 12.36 -26.27
N LYS A 178 10.42 12.19 -25.85
CA LYS A 178 11.53 13.04 -26.29
C LYS A 178 11.72 13.02 -27.81
N LYS A 179 11.47 11.88 -28.46
CA LYS A 179 11.71 11.69 -29.90
C LYS A 179 10.44 11.40 -30.71
N HIS A 180 9.37 10.96 -30.04
CA HIS A 180 8.15 10.51 -30.70
C HIS A 180 6.93 11.15 -30.08
N GLU A 181 6.00 11.59 -30.91
CA GLU A 181 4.75 12.23 -30.42
C GLU A 181 3.79 11.25 -29.74
N THR A 182 3.80 9.99 -30.19
CA THR A 182 2.89 8.95 -29.72
C THR A 182 3.68 7.79 -29.12
N VAL A 183 3.12 7.08 -28.15
CA VAL A 183 3.70 5.88 -27.53
C VAL A 183 2.63 4.81 -27.35
N LYS A 184 2.98 3.54 -27.60
CA LYS A 184 2.11 2.41 -27.30
C LYS A 184 2.38 1.90 -25.90
N VAL A 185 1.35 1.63 -25.11
CA VAL A 185 1.48 0.97 -23.82
C VAL A 185 0.83 -0.40 -23.93
N VAL A 186 1.61 -1.46 -23.74
CA VAL A 186 1.15 -2.85 -23.87
C VAL A 186 0.97 -3.44 -22.48
N CYS A 187 -0.28 -3.69 -22.07
CA CYS A 187 -0.62 -4.18 -20.74
C CYS A 187 -0.82 -5.71 -20.77
N LYS A 188 0.20 -6.49 -20.37
CA LYS A 188 0.11 -7.96 -20.32
C LYS A 188 0.86 -8.52 -19.10
N PRO A 189 0.23 -9.36 -18.25
CA PRO A 189 -1.19 -9.74 -18.22
C PRO A 189 -2.07 -8.62 -17.64
N CYS A 190 -3.30 -8.48 -18.13
CA CYS A 190 -4.27 -7.50 -17.64
C CYS A 190 -5.64 -8.17 -17.53
N ARG A 191 -6.40 -7.83 -16.49
CA ARG A 191 -7.81 -8.24 -16.39
C ARG A 191 -8.68 -7.46 -17.37
N PRO A 192 -9.84 -8.01 -17.79
CA PRO A 192 -10.82 -7.21 -18.51
C PRO A 192 -11.21 -5.99 -17.65
N GLY A 193 -11.37 -4.82 -18.26
CA GLY A 193 -11.68 -3.57 -17.56
C GLY A 193 -10.46 -2.84 -16.98
N GLN A 194 -9.47 -3.55 -16.44
CA GLN A 194 -8.29 -2.96 -15.78
C GLN A 194 -7.43 -2.08 -16.73
N VAL A 195 -7.51 -2.31 -18.04
CA VAL A 195 -6.82 -1.46 -19.04
C VAL A 195 -7.33 -0.02 -18.99
N HIS A 196 -8.62 0.19 -18.70
CA HIS A 196 -9.19 1.53 -18.59
C HIS A 196 -8.69 2.26 -17.34
N GLU A 197 -8.60 1.56 -16.20
CA GLU A 197 -8.01 2.11 -14.97
C GLU A 197 -6.54 2.50 -15.18
N TYR A 198 -5.77 1.66 -15.88
CA TYR A 198 -4.39 1.99 -16.24
C TYR A 198 -4.31 3.17 -17.21
N ALA A 199 -5.24 3.28 -18.15
CA ALA A 199 -5.28 4.41 -19.09
C ALA A 199 -5.53 5.72 -18.34
N GLU A 200 -6.50 5.76 -17.42
CA GLU A 200 -6.82 6.92 -16.60
C GLU A 200 -5.63 7.30 -15.70
N GLU A 201 -5.04 6.33 -15.00
CA GLU A 201 -3.93 6.58 -14.09
C GLU A 201 -2.67 7.03 -14.82
N LEU A 202 -2.37 6.44 -15.98
CA LEU A 202 -1.26 6.90 -16.82
C LEU A 202 -1.53 8.30 -17.37
N ALA A 203 -2.73 8.59 -17.87
CA ALA A 203 -3.08 9.93 -18.35
C ALA A 203 -2.86 10.98 -17.26
N ARG A 204 -3.31 10.69 -16.03
CA ARG A 204 -3.11 11.54 -14.85
C ARG A 204 -1.63 11.75 -14.52
N LEU A 205 -0.85 10.67 -14.47
CA LEU A 205 0.55 10.72 -14.04
C LEU A 205 1.49 11.32 -15.09
N SER A 206 1.28 10.97 -16.36
CA SER A 206 2.16 11.39 -17.45
C SER A 206 1.70 12.67 -18.14
N LYS A 207 0.49 13.17 -17.82
CA LYS A 207 -0.17 14.31 -18.50
C LYS A 207 -0.30 14.10 -20.01
N GLY A 208 -0.52 12.84 -20.42
CA GLY A 208 -0.67 12.46 -21.81
C GLY A 208 -2.13 12.23 -22.15
N ALA A 209 -2.52 12.48 -23.39
CA ALA A 209 -3.86 12.21 -23.88
C ALA A 209 -3.99 10.75 -24.35
N VAL A 210 -5.07 10.08 -23.93
CA VAL A 210 -5.43 8.75 -24.43
C VAL A 210 -6.12 8.90 -25.78
N ILE A 211 -5.53 8.36 -26.83
CA ILE A 211 -6.08 8.44 -28.19
C ILE A 211 -7.05 7.29 -28.45
N ASP A 212 -6.61 6.06 -28.20
CA ASP A 212 -7.33 4.83 -28.53
C ASP A 212 -6.94 3.71 -27.56
N ILE A 213 -7.94 2.92 -27.13
CA ILE A 213 -7.74 1.70 -26.33
C ILE A 213 -8.16 0.53 -27.21
N LYS A 214 -7.20 -0.30 -27.58
CA LYS A 214 -7.42 -1.49 -28.42
C LYS A 214 -7.78 -2.71 -27.56
N PRO A 215 -8.57 -3.65 -28.09
CA PRO A 215 -8.99 -4.86 -27.36
C PRO A 215 -7.82 -5.77 -26.96
N ASN A 216 -6.66 -5.65 -27.61
CA ASN A 216 -5.46 -6.43 -27.30
C ASN A 216 -4.68 -5.91 -26.07
N ASN A 217 -5.35 -5.16 -25.18
CA ASN A 217 -4.77 -4.46 -24.03
C ASN A 217 -3.63 -3.50 -24.42
N ILE A 218 -3.80 -2.81 -25.55
CA ILE A 218 -2.84 -1.82 -26.06
C ILE A 218 -3.49 -0.44 -25.99
N ILE A 219 -2.83 0.49 -25.32
CA ILE A 219 -3.26 1.88 -25.22
C ILE A 219 -2.33 2.74 -26.06
N ILE A 220 -2.88 3.61 -26.89
CA ILE A 220 -2.09 4.60 -27.65
C ILE A 220 -2.20 5.93 -26.93
N PHE A 221 -1.04 6.43 -26.48
CA PHE A 221 -0.91 7.72 -25.82
C PHE A 221 -0.27 8.76 -26.73
N TYR A 222 -0.75 9.99 -26.62
CA TYR A 222 -0.18 11.18 -27.22
C TYR A 222 0.35 12.12 -26.13
N ARG A 223 1.50 12.75 -26.38
CA ARG A 223 2.17 13.60 -25.39
C ARG A 223 1.59 15.01 -25.25
N GLY A 224 0.86 15.52 -26.26
CA GLY A 224 0.46 16.93 -26.39
C GLY A 224 1.29 17.71 -27.42
N LYS A 225 0.72 18.77 -28.02
CA LYS A 225 1.43 19.63 -28.99
C LYS A 225 2.58 20.37 -28.29
N ASN A 226 2.35 20.81 -27.06
CA ASN A 226 3.28 21.62 -26.25
C ASN A 226 4.09 20.79 -25.23
N TYR A 227 4.48 19.57 -25.58
CA TYR A 227 5.21 18.72 -24.65
C TYR A 227 6.56 19.30 -24.26
N VAL A 228 6.72 19.56 -22.96
CA VAL A 228 7.99 19.92 -22.32
C VAL A 228 8.43 18.75 -21.45
N GLN A 229 9.69 18.36 -21.56
CA GLN A 229 10.25 17.30 -20.72
C GLN A 229 10.18 17.76 -19.25
N PRO A 230 9.45 17.06 -18.36
CA PRO A 230 9.35 17.47 -16.95
C PRO A 230 10.71 17.37 -16.26
N GLU A 231 10.98 18.22 -15.28
CA GLU A 231 12.22 18.14 -14.49
C GLU A 231 12.30 16.82 -13.71
N VAL A 232 11.16 16.40 -13.13
CA VAL A 232 11.00 15.11 -12.46
C VAL A 232 10.30 14.13 -13.41
N MET A 233 11.08 13.22 -14.02
CA MET A 233 10.57 12.22 -14.97
C MET A 233 9.58 11.21 -14.37
N SER A 234 9.72 10.90 -13.08
CA SER A 234 8.88 9.93 -12.38
C SER A 234 8.12 10.66 -11.28
N PRO A 235 6.80 10.88 -11.41
CA PRO A 235 6.04 11.61 -10.42
C PRO A 235 6.16 10.98 -9.02
N PRO A 236 6.28 11.80 -7.95
CA PRO A 236 6.37 11.31 -6.57
C PRO A 236 5.09 10.59 -6.12
N ASP A 237 3.97 10.88 -6.78
CA ASP A 237 2.64 10.28 -6.53
C ASP A 237 2.53 8.81 -6.98
N THR A 238 3.64 8.19 -7.40
CA THR A 238 3.67 6.82 -7.89
C THR A 238 4.30 5.86 -6.89
N LEU A 239 3.85 4.61 -6.92
CA LEU A 239 4.50 3.55 -6.15
C LEU A 239 5.89 3.22 -6.72
N SER A 240 6.81 2.86 -5.82
CA SER A 240 8.09 2.26 -6.22
C SER A 240 7.87 0.88 -6.86
N LYS A 241 8.82 0.44 -7.69
CA LYS A 241 8.77 -0.87 -8.39
C LYS A 241 8.53 -2.07 -7.46
N GLN A 242 9.11 -2.06 -6.26
CA GLN A 242 8.94 -3.12 -5.27
C GLN A 242 7.54 -3.07 -4.62
N LYS A 243 7.12 -1.88 -4.16
CA LYS A 243 5.79 -1.68 -3.56
C LYS A 243 4.65 -2.03 -4.54
N ALA A 244 4.80 -1.70 -5.82
CA ALA A 244 3.84 -2.06 -6.86
C ALA A 244 3.69 -3.59 -7.02
N LEU A 245 4.80 -4.34 -6.92
CA LEU A 245 4.76 -5.81 -6.94
C LEU A 245 4.09 -6.38 -5.67
N GLU A 246 4.33 -5.77 -4.51
CA GLU A 246 3.68 -6.17 -3.26
C GLU A 246 2.17 -5.91 -3.30
N LYS A 247 1.74 -4.74 -3.79
CA LYS A 247 0.33 -4.43 -4.03
C LYS A 247 -0.35 -5.51 -4.86
N TYR A 248 0.23 -5.87 -6.01
CA TYR A 248 -0.27 -6.95 -6.86
C TYR A 248 -0.40 -8.30 -6.11
N ARG A 249 0.57 -8.66 -5.28
CA ARG A 249 0.50 -9.91 -4.47
C ARG A 249 -0.66 -9.87 -3.47
N PHE A 250 -0.92 -8.72 -2.86
CA PHE A 250 -2.05 -8.56 -1.95
C PHE A 250 -3.38 -8.61 -2.69
N GLU A 251 -3.53 -7.94 -3.83
CA GLU A 251 -4.72 -8.00 -4.70
C GLU A 251 -5.02 -9.45 -5.13
N GLN A 252 -4.01 -10.17 -5.62
CA GLN A 252 -4.14 -11.59 -5.98
C GLN A 252 -4.56 -12.46 -4.79
N SER A 253 -3.98 -12.23 -3.61
CA SER A 253 -4.39 -12.96 -2.40
C SER A 253 -5.80 -12.57 -1.95
N LEU A 254 -6.25 -11.33 -2.21
CA LEU A 254 -7.57 -10.86 -1.87
C LEU A 254 -8.60 -11.60 -2.71
N GLU A 255 -8.44 -11.59 -4.04
CA GLU A 255 -9.31 -12.31 -4.98
C GLU A 255 -9.46 -13.79 -4.64
N HIS A 256 -8.35 -14.48 -4.41
CA HIS A 256 -8.41 -15.90 -4.04
C HIS A 256 -9.12 -16.10 -2.68
N THR A 257 -9.02 -15.14 -1.76
CA THR A 257 -9.72 -15.21 -0.47
C THR A 257 -11.21 -14.92 -0.65
N SER A 258 -11.60 -13.96 -1.49
CA SER A 258 -13.01 -13.64 -1.79
C SER A 258 -13.69 -14.81 -2.52
N GLN A 259 -13.06 -15.39 -3.55
CA GLN A 259 -13.56 -16.62 -4.20
C GLN A 259 -13.70 -17.80 -3.23
N TYR A 260 -12.82 -17.87 -2.22
CA TYR A 260 -12.92 -18.89 -1.19
C TYR A 260 -14.08 -18.61 -0.21
N ILE A 261 -14.38 -17.34 0.08
CA ILE A 261 -15.53 -16.95 0.90
C ILE A 261 -16.82 -17.29 0.17
N GLU A 262 -16.94 -16.93 -1.11
CA GLU A 262 -18.11 -17.25 -1.96
C GLU A 262 -18.42 -18.75 -1.91
N LYS A 263 -17.42 -19.61 -2.16
CA LYS A 263 -17.58 -21.07 -2.07
C LYS A 263 -18.06 -21.56 -0.71
N LEU A 264 -17.59 -20.94 0.38
CA LEU A 264 -18.00 -21.31 1.74
C LEU A 264 -19.42 -20.82 2.07
N GLU A 265 -19.85 -19.69 1.50
CA GLU A 265 -21.21 -19.17 1.63
C GLU A 265 -22.18 -20.06 0.87
N GLU A 266 -21.85 -20.48 -0.35
CA GLU A 266 -22.60 -21.48 -1.11
C GLU A 266 -22.73 -22.82 -0.35
N GLU A 267 -21.62 -23.37 0.15
CA GLU A 267 -21.62 -24.62 0.95
C GLU A 267 -22.52 -24.50 2.20
N LEU A 268 -22.53 -23.32 2.83
CA LEU A 268 -23.36 -23.05 4.00
C LEU A 268 -24.85 -23.00 3.63
N GLU A 269 -25.20 -22.32 2.54
CA GLU A 269 -26.58 -22.23 2.06
C GLU A 269 -27.13 -23.58 1.63
N GLU A 270 -26.35 -24.38 0.88
CA GLU A 270 -26.72 -25.73 0.48
C GLU A 270 -27.00 -26.62 1.69
N TYR A 271 -26.14 -26.56 2.71
CA TYR A 271 -26.36 -27.31 3.95
C TYR A 271 -27.65 -26.87 4.66
N GLN A 272 -27.90 -25.56 4.74
CA GLN A 272 -29.13 -25.05 5.36
C GLN A 272 -30.39 -25.48 4.61
N LYS A 273 -30.35 -25.44 3.27
CA LYS A 273 -31.42 -25.95 2.40
C LYS A 273 -31.67 -27.44 2.65
N HIS A 274 -30.62 -28.26 2.70
CA HIS A 274 -30.73 -29.69 3.00
C HIS A 274 -31.36 -29.96 4.38
N VAL A 275 -30.89 -29.28 5.43
CA VAL A 275 -31.45 -29.42 6.78
C VAL A 275 -32.93 -28.99 6.81
N ALA A 276 -33.31 -27.94 6.10
CA ALA A 276 -34.70 -27.48 6.02
C ALA A 276 -35.60 -28.49 5.30
N LEU A 277 -35.14 -29.09 4.19
CA LEU A 277 -35.88 -30.14 3.47
C LEU A 277 -36.08 -31.37 4.34
N TYR A 278 -35.02 -31.82 5.02
CA TYR A 278 -35.09 -32.98 5.91
C TYR A 278 -36.10 -32.78 7.04
N LYS A 279 -36.09 -31.60 7.70
CA LYS A 279 -37.07 -31.25 8.74
C LYS A 279 -38.51 -31.22 8.23
N LYS A 280 -38.74 -30.71 7.00
CA LYS A 280 -40.08 -30.73 6.39
C LYS A 280 -40.56 -32.16 6.16
N HIS A 281 -39.70 -33.04 5.67
CA HIS A 281 -40.04 -34.44 5.45
C HIS A 281 -40.41 -35.14 6.77
N GLU A 282 -39.62 -34.96 7.84
CA GLU A 282 -39.93 -35.49 9.16
C GLU A 282 -41.31 -35.02 9.67
N GLN A 283 -41.61 -33.72 9.55
CA GLN A 283 -42.90 -33.16 9.94
C GLN A 283 -44.06 -33.78 9.15
N THR A 284 -43.93 -33.94 7.83
CA THR A 284 -44.96 -34.59 7.01
C THR A 284 -45.17 -36.06 7.37
N THR A 285 -44.10 -36.81 7.65
CA THR A 285 -44.21 -38.22 8.07
C THR A 285 -44.91 -38.33 9.42
N THR A 286 -44.58 -37.47 10.38
CA THR A 286 -45.25 -37.44 11.70
C THR A 286 -46.72 -37.06 11.61
N ALA A 287 -47.09 -36.08 10.76
CA ALA A 287 -48.47 -35.67 10.57
C ALA A 287 -49.32 -36.76 9.90
N ASN A 288 -48.77 -37.45 8.90
CA ASN A 288 -49.45 -38.56 8.23
C ASN A 288 -49.65 -39.77 9.16
N SER A 289 -48.71 -40.03 10.06
CA SER A 289 -48.83 -41.10 11.09
C SER A 289 -49.87 -40.78 12.17
N MET A 290 -50.15 -39.50 12.44
CA MET A 290 -51.18 -39.10 13.42
C MET A 290 -52.58 -39.08 12.82
N ASN A 291 -52.72 -38.89 11.51
CA ASN A 291 -54.00 -38.92 10.81
C ASN A 291 -54.46 -40.33 10.39
N SER A 292 -53.64 -41.37 10.58
CA SER A 292 -53.94 -42.76 10.23
C SER A 292 -54.35 -43.64 11.43
N ASN A 293 -54.46 -43.06 12.63
CA ASN A 293 -55.00 -43.68 13.84
C ASN A 293 -56.32 -43.01 14.22
#